data_AF-A0A7S1CSH4-F1
#
_entry.id   AF-A0A7S1CSH4-F1
#
_cell.length_a   1.000
_cell.length_b   1.000
_cell.length_c   1.000
_cell.angle_alpha   90.00
_cell.angle_beta   90.00
_cell.angle_gamma   90.00
#
_symmetry.space_group_name_H-M   'P 1'
#
loop_
_entity.id
_entity.type
_entity.pdbx_description
1 polymer ?
#
loop_
_entity_poly.entity_id
_entity_poly.type
_entity_poly.pdbx_seq_one_letter_code
_entity_poly.pdbx_strand_id
1 'polypeptide(L)'
;MLRSRPNRQQRPSESSDERQGGRRGGGSNTNGNNNYHYGGYPSGSAGPMSISSGADDDDDEYNKKNKKGSSSGRFGGFGASSVGKKKFSGGGGSPSFTRQSAAYNNNSGGGSSGGGALILMAITILILLSGTTFYYRKMTTRARAELASLKAQARHPHERHYDSNNDDNRAHAEAVTDLKRKQSQLQGELTKATVRNKEMEKEVVQSTKLSEALEEEFKAHNTQYEKMSRSWNDMAIKVKETKQKFIDAHNHQDDTTGGIVPGGPGHTLNQRRELEQMESIEDYEDFVQRREDALWDKIDLLIEKIGKDSKREALEWFGADLLYHKVPEDEISFRVDLEVEYPMFDPHRADDNPEIWSRTKKTITIEMAPLNLMPIAINLFLQQIHHKLWEGCNFVINAMHILQAGPHQYKGEGQYAANSYLLKGKFEKNRLDTMPYQEYSLDYPHTKYTVGFAGRPGGPDFYINKVDNSENHGPGGQTHHDLHEEADPCFGRVVAGFE
;
A
#
# COMPACT_ATOMS: atom_id res chain seq x y z
N MET A 1 -3.43 7.61 5.48
CA MET A 1 -2.68 6.66 4.60
C MET A 1 -1.37 7.35 4.23
N LEU A 2 -0.24 6.95 4.80
CA LEU A 2 1.05 7.59 4.51
C LEU A 2 1.51 7.18 3.11
N ARG A 3 1.73 8.17 2.24
CA ARG A 3 2.25 7.93 0.90
C ARG A 3 3.74 7.61 1.04
N SER A 4 4.16 6.40 0.70
CA SER A 4 5.58 6.11 0.54
C SER A 4 6.12 7.07 -0.52
N ARG A 5 7.06 7.95 -0.13
CA ARG A 5 7.83 8.71 -1.10
C ARG A 5 8.84 7.75 -1.72
N PRO A 6 8.87 7.59 -3.05
CA PRO A 6 9.89 6.77 -3.69
C PRO A 6 11.28 7.36 -3.40
N ASN A 7 12.27 6.49 -3.22
CA ASN A 7 13.64 6.86 -2.87
C ASN A 7 14.19 7.95 -3.83
N ARG A 8 14.39 9.17 -3.32
CA ARG A 8 14.72 10.35 -4.15
C ARG A 8 16.12 10.26 -4.78
N GLN A 9 17.02 9.47 -4.20
CA GLN A 9 18.38 9.23 -4.70
C GLN A 9 18.43 8.40 -5.97
N GLN A 10 17.39 7.61 -6.25
CA GLN A 10 17.29 6.78 -7.45
C GLN A 10 16.52 7.47 -8.58
N ARG A 11 16.12 8.73 -8.40
CA ARG A 11 15.60 9.53 -9.51
C ARG A 11 16.77 10.00 -10.37
N PRO A 12 16.68 9.90 -11.70
CA PRO A 12 17.52 10.72 -12.58
C PRO A 12 17.42 12.16 -12.10
N SER A 13 18.54 12.87 -12.00
CA SER A 13 18.60 14.25 -11.50
C SER A 13 17.54 15.13 -12.17
N GLU A 14 16.43 15.40 -11.47
CA GLU A 14 15.52 16.48 -11.84
C GLU A 14 16.30 17.77 -11.57
N SER A 15 16.94 18.31 -12.61
CA SER A 15 17.62 19.59 -12.57
C SER A 15 16.66 20.64 -12.02
N SER A 16 17.04 21.28 -10.91
CA SER A 16 16.31 22.38 -10.30
C SER A 16 16.50 23.68 -11.09
N ASP A 17 16.16 23.66 -12.38
CA ASP A 17 16.10 24.85 -13.23
C ASP A 17 14.65 25.32 -13.37
N GLU A 18 14.11 25.89 -12.29
CA GLU A 18 12.97 26.81 -12.37
C GLU A 18 13.32 28.13 -11.70
N ARG A 19 14.13 28.95 -12.41
CA ARG A 19 14.16 30.41 -12.26
C ARG A 19 14.87 31.10 -13.42
N GLN A 20 14.25 31.08 -14.60
CA GLN A 20 14.33 32.15 -15.62
C GLN A 20 13.29 31.84 -16.69
N GLY A 21 12.25 32.66 -16.86
CA GLY A 21 12.39 33.89 -17.65
C GLY A 21 12.15 33.56 -19.12
N GLY A 22 10.88 33.62 -19.53
CA GLY A 22 10.40 32.97 -20.74
C GLY A 22 10.97 33.45 -22.07
N ARG A 23 10.80 32.59 -23.08
CA ARG A 23 10.63 32.98 -24.48
C ARG A 23 9.90 31.88 -25.23
N ARG A 24 8.86 32.29 -25.95
CA ARG A 24 8.05 31.49 -26.88
C ARG A 24 8.88 31.11 -28.10
N GLY A 25 8.75 29.85 -28.52
CA GLY A 25 9.11 29.30 -29.83
C GLY A 25 9.10 27.78 -29.68
N GLY A 26 8.36 26.96 -30.42
CA GLY A 26 7.80 27.11 -31.74
C GLY A 26 8.25 25.90 -32.56
N GLY A 27 7.52 24.78 -32.45
CA GLY A 27 7.47 23.65 -33.40
C GLY A 27 8.76 22.85 -33.66
N SER A 28 8.70 21.52 -33.52
CA SER A 28 8.46 20.65 -34.68
C SER A 28 8.24 19.21 -34.21
N ASN A 29 7.50 18.49 -35.03
CA ASN A 29 6.93 17.19 -34.83
C ASN A 29 7.72 16.21 -35.69
N THR A 30 8.37 15.19 -35.12
CA THR A 30 8.91 14.07 -35.89
C THR A 30 8.66 12.75 -35.19
N ASN A 31 7.67 12.05 -35.73
CA ASN A 31 7.49 10.60 -35.66
C ASN A 31 8.81 9.86 -35.95
N GLY A 32 9.18 8.94 -35.06
CA GLY A 32 10.29 8.00 -35.25
C GLY A 32 9.93 6.65 -34.66
N ASN A 33 9.06 5.93 -35.36
CA ASN A 33 8.60 4.58 -35.04
C ASN A 33 9.70 3.58 -35.44
N ASN A 34 10.43 3.00 -34.47
CA ASN A 34 11.37 1.89 -34.75
C ASN A 34 11.09 0.72 -33.80
N ASN A 35 10.42 -0.27 -34.39
CA ASN A 35 10.07 -1.55 -33.81
C ASN A 35 11.21 -2.53 -34.15
N TYR A 36 12.12 -2.80 -33.21
CA TYR A 36 13.12 -3.86 -33.35
C TYR A 36 12.70 -5.08 -32.53
N HIS A 37 12.30 -6.09 -33.31
CA HIS A 37 11.97 -7.44 -32.89
C HIS A 37 13.28 -8.22 -32.79
N TYR A 38 13.64 -8.70 -31.59
CA TYR A 38 14.72 -9.68 -31.40
C TYR A 38 14.18 -10.93 -30.69
N GLY A 39 14.61 -12.06 -31.24
CA GLY A 39 14.01 -13.37 -31.07
C GLY A 39 14.34 -14.05 -29.74
N GLY A 40 13.43 -14.93 -29.35
CA GLY A 40 13.48 -15.70 -28.13
C GLY A 40 14.52 -16.83 -28.14
N TYR A 41 14.98 -17.13 -26.93
CA TYR A 41 15.65 -18.37 -26.58
C TYR A 41 14.83 -19.11 -25.50
N PRO A 42 14.91 -20.46 -25.47
CA PRO A 42 13.94 -21.30 -24.77
C PRO A 42 14.14 -21.29 -23.25
N SER A 43 13.02 -21.27 -22.54
CA SER A 43 12.88 -21.41 -21.10
C SER A 43 13.38 -22.79 -20.63
N GLY A 44 14.56 -22.82 -20.02
CA GLY A 44 15.00 -23.90 -19.14
C GLY A 44 14.53 -23.62 -17.72
N SER A 45 13.54 -24.37 -17.26
CA SER A 45 13.03 -24.35 -15.88
C SER A 45 14.10 -24.86 -14.91
N ALA A 46 14.87 -23.95 -14.29
CA ALA A 46 15.64 -24.21 -13.09
C ALA A 46 14.92 -23.57 -11.90
N GLY A 47 14.49 -24.41 -10.95
CA GLY A 47 13.75 -23.98 -9.77
C GLY A 47 14.57 -23.05 -8.84
N PRO A 48 13.90 -22.28 -7.98
CA PRO A 48 14.58 -21.37 -7.06
C PRO A 48 15.32 -22.18 -5.99
N MET A 49 16.65 -22.11 -5.97
CA MET A 49 17.42 -22.47 -4.79
C MET A 49 17.40 -21.29 -3.83
N SER A 50 16.63 -21.44 -2.75
CA SER A 50 16.65 -20.54 -1.59
C SER A 50 18.01 -20.65 -0.90
N ILE A 51 18.85 -19.63 -1.03
CA ILE A 51 20.01 -19.45 -0.18
C ILE A 51 19.47 -18.82 1.11
N SER A 52 19.20 -19.66 2.10
CA SER A 52 18.92 -19.24 3.46
C SER A 52 20.21 -18.68 4.06
N SER A 53 20.21 -17.40 4.43
CA SER A 53 21.17 -16.83 5.35
C SER A 53 20.90 -17.41 6.75
N GLY A 54 21.39 -18.63 6.99
CA GLY A 54 21.37 -19.26 8.30
C GLY A 54 22.32 -18.55 9.24
N ALA A 55 21.77 -17.63 10.03
CA ALA A 55 22.30 -17.27 11.33
C ALA A 55 21.57 -18.17 12.35
N ASP A 56 22.08 -19.38 12.54
CA ASP A 56 21.66 -20.24 13.65
C ASP A 56 22.62 -20.01 14.82
N ASP A 57 22.02 -19.74 15.97
CA ASP A 57 22.63 -19.56 17.29
C ASP A 57 23.35 -20.86 17.72
N ASP A 58 24.69 -20.81 17.78
CA ASP A 58 25.48 -21.78 18.53
C ASP A 58 25.87 -21.19 19.89
N ASP A 59 25.11 -21.62 20.90
CA ASP A 59 25.38 -21.47 22.33
C ASP A 59 26.66 -22.22 22.72
N ASP A 60 27.80 -21.54 22.76
CA ASP A 60 29.02 -22.06 23.41
C ASP A 60 29.17 -21.51 24.83
N GLU A 61 28.66 -22.30 25.76
CA GLU A 61 28.86 -22.26 27.20
C GLU A 61 30.36 -22.41 27.55
N TYR A 62 31.06 -21.30 27.85
CA TYR A 62 32.40 -21.36 28.46
C TYR A 62 32.58 -20.45 29.68
N ASN A 63 32.23 -21.02 30.83
CA ASN A 63 32.98 -21.04 32.09
C ASN A 63 33.87 -19.82 32.43
N LYS A 64 33.37 -18.91 33.28
CA LYS A 64 34.20 -17.93 34.00
C LYS A 64 33.92 -17.95 35.50
N LYS A 65 34.70 -18.79 36.21
CA LYS A 65 35.06 -18.57 37.62
C LYS A 65 35.95 -17.32 37.71
N ASN A 66 35.53 -16.29 38.44
CA ASN A 66 36.29 -15.79 39.60
C ASN A 66 35.77 -14.46 40.21
N LYS A 67 35.80 -14.48 41.55
CA LYS A 67 36.08 -13.37 42.47
C LYS A 67 35.04 -12.26 42.65
N LYS A 68 34.24 -12.48 43.69
CA LYS A 68 33.69 -11.44 44.57
C LYS A 68 34.83 -10.55 45.10
N GLY A 69 34.69 -9.25 44.90
CA GLY A 69 35.49 -8.21 45.53
C GLY A 69 34.62 -6.98 45.76
N SER A 70 34.01 -6.90 46.94
CA SER A 70 33.30 -5.74 47.44
C SER A 70 34.28 -4.58 47.67
N SER A 71 33.97 -3.39 47.16
CA SER A 71 34.50 -2.17 47.76
C SER A 71 33.46 -1.06 47.71
N SER A 72 33.07 -0.65 48.91
CA SER A 72 32.23 0.49 49.25
C SER A 72 33.05 1.78 49.25
N GLY A 73 32.60 2.80 48.52
CA GLY A 73 32.97 4.21 48.73
C GLY A 73 31.69 5.03 48.56
N ARG A 74 31.03 5.51 49.63
CA ARG A 74 31.30 6.74 50.39
C ARG A 74 31.66 7.93 49.49
N PHE A 75 30.66 8.75 49.18
CA PHE A 75 30.83 10.19 48.95
C PHE A 75 29.70 10.94 49.67
N GLY A 76 30.10 11.88 50.54
CA GLY A 76 29.23 12.91 51.12
C GLY A 76 28.72 13.85 50.03
N GLY A 77 27.60 14.55 50.17
CA GLY A 77 27.17 15.26 51.36
C GLY A 77 27.58 16.72 51.23
N PHE A 78 26.80 17.53 50.51
CA PHE A 78 26.73 18.98 50.67
C PHE A 78 25.29 19.42 50.44
N GLY A 79 24.70 19.97 51.51
CA GLY A 79 23.40 20.64 51.46
C GLY A 79 23.55 22.07 50.94
N ALA A 80 22.46 22.60 50.40
CA ALA A 80 22.21 24.02 50.37
C ALA A 80 20.71 24.28 50.45
N SER A 81 20.41 25.29 51.24
CA SER A 81 19.15 25.76 51.78
C SER A 81 18.20 26.42 50.78
N SER A 82 16.92 26.31 51.13
CA SER A 82 15.80 27.24 50.95
C SER A 82 16.02 28.58 50.23
N VAL A 83 15.01 29.00 49.45
CA VAL A 83 14.23 30.26 49.64
C VAL A 83 13.31 30.48 48.43
N GLY A 84 12.07 30.92 48.68
CA GLY A 84 11.39 31.86 47.77
C GLY A 84 10.14 31.38 47.03
N LYS A 85 9.04 31.10 47.74
CA LYS A 85 7.69 31.17 47.16
C LYS A 85 7.38 32.63 46.78
N LYS A 86 7.14 32.91 45.49
CA LYS A 86 6.40 34.11 45.06
C LYS A 86 5.17 33.69 44.26
N LYS A 87 4.01 33.98 44.83
CA LYS A 87 2.70 33.96 44.18
C LYS A 87 2.66 35.10 43.17
N PHE A 88 2.38 34.80 41.91
CA PHE A 88 1.87 35.78 40.95
C PHE A 88 0.39 35.47 40.70
N SER A 89 -0.46 36.29 41.32
CA SER A 89 -1.86 36.45 40.96
C SER A 89 -1.94 37.47 39.84
N GLY A 90 -2.26 37.02 38.63
CA GLY A 90 -2.52 37.87 37.47
C GLY A 90 -3.85 37.49 36.87
N GLY A 91 -4.90 38.20 37.28
CA GLY A 91 -6.22 38.10 36.67
C GLY A 91 -6.21 38.68 35.26
N GLY A 92 -6.87 37.99 34.35
CA GLY A 92 -7.12 38.44 32.99
C GLY A 92 -8.39 37.75 32.51
N GLY A 93 -9.54 38.34 32.84
CA GLY A 93 -10.83 37.92 32.34
C GLY A 93 -10.99 38.30 30.87
N SER A 94 -11.60 37.40 30.10
CA SER A 94 -12.25 37.66 28.80
C SER A 94 -13.06 36.42 28.37
N PRO A 95 -14.06 36.58 27.49
CA PRO A 95 -15.44 36.25 27.81
C PRO A 95 -15.84 34.81 27.48
N SER A 96 -16.75 34.28 28.31
CA SER A 96 -17.49 33.04 28.03
C SER A 96 -18.40 33.25 26.83
N PHE A 97 -18.02 32.72 25.67
CA PHE A 97 -18.98 32.39 24.62
C PHE A 97 -19.61 31.04 24.96
N THR A 98 -20.72 31.08 25.70
CA THR A 98 -21.68 29.99 25.78
C THR A 98 -22.31 29.80 24.41
N ARG A 99 -21.70 28.95 23.57
CA ARG A 99 -22.43 28.31 22.48
C ARG A 99 -23.39 27.30 23.12
N GLN A 100 -24.63 27.72 23.30
CA GLN A 100 -25.77 26.80 23.39
C GLN A 100 -25.79 25.99 22.10
N SER A 101 -25.16 24.81 22.11
CA SER A 101 -25.48 23.76 21.15
C SER A 101 -26.91 23.34 21.46
N ALA A 102 -27.83 23.82 20.63
CA ALA A 102 -29.20 23.33 20.61
C ALA A 102 -29.14 21.81 20.52
N ALA A 103 -29.59 21.14 21.58
CA ALA A 103 -29.86 19.73 21.57
C ALA A 103 -30.88 19.49 20.46
N TYR A 104 -30.42 18.93 19.34
CA TYR A 104 -31.29 18.46 18.28
C TYR A 104 -31.96 17.20 18.80
N ASN A 105 -33.03 17.40 19.56
CA ASN A 105 -33.87 16.38 20.13
C ASN A 105 -34.69 15.78 18.98
N ASN A 106 -34.10 14.83 18.24
CA ASN A 106 -34.79 14.01 17.27
C ASN A 106 -35.68 13.00 17.99
N ASN A 107 -36.75 13.51 18.60
CA ASN A 107 -37.86 12.72 19.09
C ASN A 107 -39.07 12.99 18.18
N SER A 108 -38.92 12.67 16.89
CA SER A 108 -40.05 12.58 15.96
C SER A 108 -40.28 11.10 15.64
N GLY A 109 -40.87 10.40 16.61
CA GLY A 109 -41.58 9.14 16.39
C GLY A 109 -42.84 9.40 15.55
N GLY A 110 -42.66 9.84 14.31
CA GLY A 110 -43.70 9.91 13.31
C GLY A 110 -43.84 8.53 12.68
N GLY A 111 -44.62 7.67 13.33
CA GLY A 111 -44.99 6.38 12.75
C GLY A 111 -45.60 6.59 11.37
N SER A 112 -44.87 6.15 10.35
CA SER A 112 -45.27 6.17 8.95
C SER A 112 -46.59 5.41 8.76
N SER A 113 -47.70 6.14 8.81
CA SER A 113 -49.06 5.65 8.53
C SER A 113 -49.37 5.51 7.03
N GLY A 114 -48.37 5.74 6.16
CA GLY A 114 -48.53 5.76 4.71
C GLY A 114 -48.95 4.41 4.10
N GLY A 115 -48.50 3.30 4.66
CA GLY A 115 -48.87 1.96 4.18
C GLY A 115 -50.35 1.63 4.35
N GLY A 116 -50.98 2.12 5.43
CA GLY A 116 -52.40 1.89 5.70
C GLY A 116 -53.31 2.57 4.68
N ALA A 117 -52.92 3.73 4.15
CA ALA A 117 -53.72 4.47 3.18
C ALA A 117 -53.80 3.78 1.81
N LEU A 118 -52.71 3.14 1.36
CA LEU A 118 -52.67 2.43 0.08
C LEU A 118 -53.47 1.12 0.13
N ILE A 119 -53.41 0.39 1.25
CA ILE A 119 -54.20 -0.83 1.44
C ILE A 119 -55.71 -0.52 1.46
N LEU A 120 -56.12 0.55 2.14
CA LEU A 120 -57.52 0.99 2.18
C LEU A 120 -58.03 1.42 0.79
N MET A 121 -57.19 2.06 -0.03
CA MET A 121 -57.53 2.44 -1.40
C MET A 121 -57.70 1.22 -2.32
N ALA A 122 -56.83 0.21 -2.20
CA ALA A 122 -56.94 -1.03 -2.97
C ALA A 122 -58.22 -1.82 -2.61
N ILE A 123 -58.58 -1.89 -1.32
CA ILE A 123 -59.80 -2.54 -0.84
C ILE A 123 -61.06 -1.83 -1.38
N THR A 124 -61.07 -0.49 -1.40
CA THR A 124 -62.23 0.27 -1.92
C THR A 124 -62.43 0.06 -3.42
N ILE A 125 -61.35 -0.04 -4.21
CA ILE A 125 -61.42 -0.34 -5.65
C ILE A 125 -62.01 -1.75 -5.89
N LEU A 126 -61.59 -2.76 -5.12
CA LEU A 126 -62.13 -4.13 -5.22
C LEU A 126 -63.63 -4.20 -4.88
N ILE A 127 -64.08 -3.44 -3.88
CA ILE A 127 -65.50 -3.36 -3.51
C ILE A 127 -66.34 -2.72 -4.63
N LEU A 128 -65.85 -1.65 -5.26
CA LEU A 128 -66.57 -1.00 -6.37
C LEU A 128 -66.69 -1.92 -7.59
N LEU A 129 -65.64 -2.67 -7.91
CA LEU A 129 -65.59 -3.55 -9.07
C LEU A 129 -66.48 -4.79 -8.93
N SER A 130 -66.54 -5.37 -7.74
CA SER A 130 -67.45 -6.50 -7.45
C SER A 130 -68.94 -6.09 -7.55
N GLY A 131 -69.26 -4.82 -7.25
CA GLY A 131 -70.60 -4.26 -7.45
C GLY A 131 -71.02 -4.23 -8.93
N THR A 132 -70.10 -3.91 -9.85
CA THR A 132 -70.41 -3.83 -11.29
C THR A 132 -70.68 -5.20 -11.92
N THR A 133 -69.87 -6.22 -11.61
CA THR A 133 -70.09 -7.60 -12.08
C THR A 133 -71.38 -8.18 -11.50
N PHE A 134 -71.70 -7.88 -10.24
CA PHE A 134 -72.99 -8.25 -9.64
C PHE A 134 -74.18 -7.62 -10.37
N TYR A 135 -74.08 -6.33 -10.73
CA TYR A 135 -75.12 -5.64 -11.49
C TYR A 135 -75.39 -6.29 -12.86
N TYR A 136 -74.36 -6.56 -13.66
CA TYR A 136 -74.51 -7.20 -14.97
C TYR A 136 -75.06 -8.64 -14.89
N ARG A 137 -74.65 -9.39 -13.85
CA ARG A 137 -75.17 -10.74 -13.59
C ARG A 137 -76.67 -10.73 -13.23
N LYS A 138 -77.11 -9.70 -12.49
CA LYS A 138 -78.53 -9.48 -12.15
C LYS A 138 -79.36 -9.05 -13.38
N MET A 139 -78.82 -8.18 -14.23
CA MET A 139 -79.51 -7.74 -15.45
C MET A 139 -79.65 -8.85 -16.50
N THR A 140 -78.62 -9.68 -16.67
CA THR A 140 -78.68 -10.86 -17.57
C THR A 140 -79.67 -11.92 -17.09
N THR A 141 -79.80 -12.15 -15.78
CA THR A 141 -80.83 -13.07 -15.24
C THR A 141 -82.24 -12.53 -15.45
N ARG A 142 -82.48 -11.23 -15.26
CA ARG A 142 -83.77 -10.60 -15.57
C ARG A 142 -84.15 -10.73 -17.05
N ALA A 143 -83.23 -10.41 -17.96
CA ALA A 143 -83.47 -10.54 -19.40
C ALA A 143 -83.79 -11.99 -19.81
N ARG A 144 -83.14 -13.00 -19.19
CA ARG A 144 -83.45 -14.42 -19.43
C ARG A 144 -84.84 -14.81 -18.94
N ALA A 145 -85.26 -14.28 -17.79
CA ALA A 145 -86.59 -14.54 -17.25
C ALA A 145 -87.68 -13.95 -18.15
N GLU A 146 -87.51 -12.71 -18.64
CA GLU A 146 -88.42 -12.05 -19.60
C GLU A 146 -88.48 -12.79 -20.94
N LEU A 147 -87.34 -13.27 -21.44
CA LEU A 147 -87.30 -14.08 -22.66
C LEU A 147 -88.04 -15.41 -22.49
N ALA A 148 -87.93 -16.04 -21.32
CA ALA A 148 -88.61 -17.27 -21.00
C ALA A 148 -90.13 -17.08 -20.91
N SER A 149 -90.60 -15.98 -20.31
CA SER A 149 -92.04 -15.67 -20.23
C SER A 149 -92.64 -15.39 -21.61
N LEU A 150 -91.95 -14.64 -22.48
CA LEU A 150 -92.42 -14.39 -23.86
C LEU A 150 -92.48 -15.67 -24.70
N LYS A 151 -91.49 -16.57 -24.56
CA LYS A 151 -91.54 -17.88 -25.23
C LYS A 151 -92.68 -18.76 -24.72
N ALA A 152 -93.05 -18.65 -23.44
CA ALA A 152 -94.18 -19.37 -22.89
C ALA A 152 -95.52 -18.83 -23.41
N GLN A 153 -95.65 -17.51 -23.55
CA GLN A 153 -96.83 -16.87 -24.16
C GLN A 153 -97.02 -17.26 -25.62
N ALA A 154 -95.93 -17.32 -26.40
CA ALA A 154 -95.97 -17.76 -27.81
C ALA A 154 -96.35 -19.24 -28.01
N ARG A 155 -96.37 -20.05 -26.94
CA ARG A 155 -96.72 -21.49 -26.99
C ARG A 155 -98.17 -21.80 -26.63
N HIS A 156 -98.98 -20.82 -26.26
CA HIS A 156 -100.43 -21.00 -26.10
C HIS A 156 -101.13 -20.70 -27.43
N PRO A 157 -101.57 -21.71 -28.21
CA PRO A 157 -102.35 -21.46 -29.40
C PRO A 157 -103.74 -21.03 -28.94
N HIS A 158 -104.07 -19.76 -29.15
CA HIS A 158 -105.45 -19.30 -29.04
C HIS A 158 -106.21 -19.91 -30.23
N GLU A 159 -106.93 -21.01 -30.00
CA GLU A 159 -108.03 -21.40 -30.86
C GLU A 159 -109.07 -20.28 -30.81
N ARG A 160 -109.14 -19.44 -31.86
CA ARG A 160 -110.37 -18.94 -32.49
C ARG A 160 -110.09 -17.78 -33.46
N HIS A 161 -110.80 -17.86 -34.59
CA HIS A 161 -111.11 -16.82 -35.57
C HIS A 161 -109.96 -16.23 -36.41
N TYR A 162 -109.91 -16.72 -37.65
CA TYR A 162 -109.32 -16.06 -38.82
C TYR A 162 -110.06 -14.74 -39.10
N ASP A 163 -109.37 -13.63 -38.88
CA ASP A 163 -109.04 -12.60 -39.89
C ASP A 163 -108.71 -11.31 -39.15
N SER A 164 -107.59 -10.68 -39.53
CA SER A 164 -106.95 -9.51 -38.90
C SER A 164 -106.22 -9.80 -37.58
N ASN A 165 -104.90 -10.04 -37.65
CA ASN A 165 -103.88 -9.49 -36.73
C ASN A 165 -102.49 -10.05 -37.08
N ASN A 166 -102.03 -9.78 -38.31
CA ASN A 166 -100.65 -10.09 -38.71
C ASN A 166 -99.63 -9.17 -38.01
N ASP A 167 -100.08 -8.01 -37.48
CA ASP A 167 -99.23 -7.01 -36.84
C ASP A 167 -98.81 -7.40 -35.40
N ASP A 168 -99.68 -8.06 -34.62
CA ASP A 168 -99.36 -8.45 -33.24
C ASP A 168 -98.30 -9.57 -33.16
N ASN A 169 -98.38 -10.54 -34.08
CA ASN A 169 -97.38 -11.61 -34.18
C ASN A 169 -96.02 -11.06 -34.62
N ARG A 170 -96.01 -10.02 -35.47
CA ARG A 170 -94.80 -9.33 -35.88
C ARG A 170 -94.18 -8.53 -34.74
N ALA A 171 -94.98 -7.78 -33.97
CA ALA A 171 -94.51 -7.04 -32.80
C ALA A 171 -93.92 -7.98 -31.72
N HIS A 172 -94.53 -9.14 -31.48
CA HIS A 172 -94.01 -10.13 -30.54
C HIS A 172 -92.69 -10.75 -31.05
N ALA A 173 -92.58 -11.06 -32.34
CA ALA A 173 -91.35 -11.55 -32.94
C ALA A 173 -90.21 -10.52 -32.83
N GLU A 174 -90.50 -9.24 -33.10
CA GLU A 174 -89.55 -8.13 -32.98
C GLU A 174 -89.07 -7.96 -31.52
N ALA A 175 -89.98 -7.98 -30.54
CA ALA A 175 -89.64 -7.91 -29.11
C ALA A 175 -88.75 -9.06 -28.64
N VAL A 176 -89.00 -10.30 -29.11
CA VAL A 176 -88.16 -11.46 -28.80
C VAL A 176 -86.78 -11.31 -29.44
N THR A 177 -86.67 -10.78 -30.66
CA THR A 177 -85.37 -10.54 -31.30
C THR A 177 -84.56 -9.45 -30.58
N ASP A 178 -85.19 -8.37 -30.14
CA ASP A 178 -84.51 -7.30 -29.41
C ASP A 178 -84.08 -7.73 -28.00
N LEU A 179 -84.88 -8.53 -27.29
CA LEU A 179 -84.47 -9.11 -26.01
C LEU A 179 -83.30 -10.08 -26.15
N LYS A 180 -83.26 -10.91 -27.20
CA LYS A 180 -82.08 -11.74 -27.51
C LYS A 180 -80.85 -10.89 -27.78
N ARG A 181 -80.99 -9.80 -28.54
CA ARG A 181 -79.91 -8.85 -28.83
C ARG A 181 -79.39 -8.22 -27.54
N LYS A 182 -80.29 -7.73 -26.67
CA LYS A 182 -79.94 -7.13 -25.37
C LYS A 182 -79.30 -8.14 -24.41
N GLN A 183 -79.81 -9.38 -24.37
CA GLN A 183 -79.19 -10.45 -23.60
C GLN A 183 -77.77 -10.76 -24.09
N SER A 184 -77.58 -10.85 -25.40
CA SER A 184 -76.26 -11.08 -26.01
C SER A 184 -75.29 -9.93 -25.70
N GLN A 185 -75.74 -8.69 -25.80
CA GLN A 185 -74.95 -7.51 -25.46
C GLN A 185 -74.55 -7.50 -23.98
N LEU A 186 -75.49 -7.70 -23.05
CA LEU A 186 -75.22 -7.74 -21.61
C LEU A 186 -74.30 -8.91 -21.24
N GLN A 187 -74.42 -10.05 -21.92
CA GLN A 187 -73.53 -11.19 -21.72
C GLN A 187 -72.11 -10.86 -22.22
N GLY A 188 -71.98 -10.17 -23.34
CA GLY A 188 -70.69 -9.65 -23.83
C GLY A 188 -70.05 -8.64 -22.88
N GLU A 189 -70.83 -7.70 -22.35
CA GLU A 189 -70.36 -6.71 -21.35
C GLU A 189 -69.96 -7.38 -20.02
N LEU A 190 -70.72 -8.38 -19.55
CA LEU A 190 -70.35 -9.16 -18.37
C LEU A 190 -69.03 -9.90 -18.57
N THR A 191 -68.83 -10.51 -19.75
CA THR A 191 -67.55 -11.18 -20.06
C THR A 191 -66.40 -10.18 -20.09
N LYS A 192 -66.57 -9.03 -20.73
CA LYS A 192 -65.56 -7.95 -20.74
C LYS A 192 -65.22 -7.45 -19.32
N ALA A 193 -66.23 -7.20 -18.48
CA ALA A 193 -66.03 -6.77 -17.09
C ALA A 193 -65.33 -7.84 -16.26
N THR A 194 -65.65 -9.12 -16.47
CA THR A 194 -65.01 -10.24 -15.76
C THR A 194 -63.54 -10.37 -16.14
N VAL A 195 -63.19 -10.21 -17.42
CA VAL A 195 -61.79 -10.21 -17.89
C VAL A 195 -61.03 -9.04 -17.27
N ARG A 196 -61.59 -7.82 -17.32
CA ARG A 196 -60.98 -6.63 -16.74
C ARG A 196 -60.75 -6.76 -15.23
N ASN A 197 -61.70 -7.34 -14.48
CA ASN A 197 -61.52 -7.59 -13.05
C ASN A 197 -60.38 -8.57 -12.77
N LYS A 198 -60.24 -9.65 -13.57
CA LYS A 198 -59.11 -10.58 -13.44
C LYS A 198 -57.77 -9.93 -13.77
N GLU A 199 -57.73 -8.99 -14.71
CA GLU A 199 -56.52 -8.22 -15.03
C GLU A 199 -56.14 -7.29 -13.87
N MET A 200 -57.10 -6.54 -13.32
CA MET A 200 -56.84 -5.68 -12.16
C MET A 200 -56.45 -6.47 -10.90
N GLU A 201 -57.03 -7.66 -10.67
CA GLU A 201 -56.60 -8.54 -9.58
C GLU A 201 -55.12 -8.94 -9.73
N LYS A 202 -54.66 -9.22 -10.96
CA LYS A 202 -53.24 -9.50 -11.22
C LYS A 202 -52.37 -8.27 -10.95
N GLU A 203 -52.80 -7.09 -11.38
CA GLU A 203 -52.07 -5.83 -11.13
C GLU A 203 -51.96 -5.51 -9.64
N VAL A 204 -53.05 -5.70 -8.87
CA VAL A 204 -53.05 -5.52 -7.41
C VAL A 204 -52.06 -6.49 -6.76
N VAL A 205 -52.10 -7.77 -7.11
CA VAL A 205 -51.15 -8.77 -6.57
C VAL A 205 -49.70 -8.41 -6.93
N GLN A 206 -49.45 -7.94 -8.15
CA GLN A 206 -48.11 -7.50 -8.56
C GLN A 206 -47.65 -6.26 -7.79
N SER A 207 -48.54 -5.28 -7.59
CA SER A 207 -48.24 -4.07 -6.81
C SER A 207 -47.98 -4.38 -5.33
N THR A 208 -48.72 -5.32 -4.73
CA THR A 208 -48.48 -5.75 -3.36
C THR A 208 -47.10 -6.41 -3.22
N LYS A 209 -46.74 -7.31 -4.15
CA LYS A 209 -45.40 -7.92 -4.18
C LYS A 209 -44.28 -6.89 -4.33
N LEU A 210 -44.49 -5.87 -5.16
CA LEU A 210 -43.52 -4.76 -5.30
C LEU A 210 -43.38 -3.97 -4.00
N SER A 211 -44.49 -3.67 -3.32
CA SER A 211 -44.49 -2.96 -2.05
C SER A 211 -43.77 -3.74 -0.95
N GLU A 212 -44.01 -5.05 -0.87
CA GLU A 212 -43.31 -5.94 0.08
C GLU A 212 -41.80 -5.97 -0.21
N ALA A 213 -41.41 -6.07 -1.49
CA ALA A 213 -40.00 -6.05 -1.88
C ALA A 213 -39.31 -4.72 -1.52
N LEU A 214 -39.97 -3.58 -1.74
CA LEU A 214 -39.45 -2.27 -1.36
C LEU A 214 -39.35 -2.09 0.16
N GLU A 215 -40.28 -2.65 0.93
CA GLU A 215 -40.21 -2.61 2.39
C GLU A 215 -39.02 -3.41 2.93
N GLU A 216 -38.75 -4.58 2.35
CA GLU A 216 -37.59 -5.39 2.70
C GLU A 216 -36.27 -4.71 2.29
N GLU A 217 -36.21 -4.06 1.12
CA GLU A 217 -35.05 -3.27 0.70
C GLU A 217 -34.80 -2.08 1.65
N PHE A 218 -35.87 -1.40 2.07
CA PHE A 218 -35.79 -0.30 3.03
C PHE A 218 -35.28 -0.76 4.40
N LYS A 219 -35.75 -1.93 4.89
CA LYS A 219 -35.24 -2.53 6.14
C LYS A 219 -33.76 -2.90 6.02
N ALA A 220 -33.34 -3.45 4.88
CA ALA A 220 -31.94 -3.78 4.63
C ALA A 220 -31.06 -2.52 4.62
N HIS A 221 -31.49 -1.46 3.93
CA HIS A 221 -30.79 -0.19 3.88
C HIS A 221 -30.69 0.48 5.26
N ASN A 222 -31.77 0.47 6.05
CA ASN A 222 -31.75 1.00 7.42
C ASN A 222 -30.78 0.23 8.32
N THR A 223 -30.75 -1.10 8.18
CA THR A 223 -29.78 -1.94 8.90
C THR A 223 -28.34 -1.61 8.50
N GLN A 224 -28.08 -1.37 7.21
CA GLN A 224 -26.76 -0.97 6.72
C GLN A 224 -26.36 0.42 7.24
N TYR A 225 -27.29 1.37 7.27
CA TYR A 225 -27.08 2.70 7.82
C TYR A 225 -26.71 2.65 9.31
N GLU A 226 -27.42 1.86 10.13
CA GLU A 226 -27.09 1.68 11.54
C GLU A 226 -25.69 1.07 11.74
N LYS A 227 -25.31 0.07 10.92
CA LYS A 227 -23.97 -0.53 10.95
C LYS A 227 -22.89 0.50 10.63
N MET A 228 -23.10 1.32 9.59
CA MET A 228 -22.16 2.37 9.20
C MET A 228 -22.03 3.46 10.29
N SER A 229 -23.14 3.87 10.89
CA SER A 229 -23.17 4.85 11.98
C SER A 229 -22.42 4.34 13.23
N ARG A 230 -22.61 3.07 13.62
CA ARG A 230 -21.84 2.45 14.70
C ARG A 230 -20.35 2.39 14.38
N SER A 231 -20.00 1.95 13.16
CA SER A 231 -18.61 1.91 12.70
C SER A 231 -17.94 3.29 12.74
N TRP A 232 -18.67 4.35 12.39
CA TRP A 232 -18.15 5.72 12.44
C TRP A 232 -17.88 6.17 13.88
N ASN A 233 -18.80 5.90 14.80
CA ASN A 233 -18.63 6.21 16.22
C ASN A 233 -17.45 5.44 16.84
N ASP A 234 -17.32 4.15 16.53
CA ASP A 234 -16.19 3.33 16.98
C ASP A 234 -14.85 3.86 16.43
N MET A 235 -14.82 4.30 15.17
CA MET A 235 -13.64 4.92 14.58
C MET A 235 -13.31 6.25 15.27
N ALA A 236 -14.31 7.09 15.57
CA ALA A 236 -14.11 8.35 16.28
C ALA A 236 -13.56 8.13 17.71
N ILE A 237 -14.02 7.09 18.42
CA ILE A 237 -13.48 6.70 19.73
C ILE A 237 -12.03 6.24 19.58
N LYS A 238 -11.72 5.36 18.62
CA LYS A 238 -10.36 4.88 18.37
C LYS A 238 -9.38 6.00 18.00
N VAL A 239 -9.82 7.00 17.23
CA VAL A 239 -9.01 8.18 16.90
C VAL A 239 -8.69 8.97 18.17
N LYS A 240 -9.67 9.20 19.05
CA LYS A 240 -9.44 9.88 20.34
C LYS A 240 -8.48 9.10 21.24
N GLU A 241 -8.66 7.80 21.36
CA GLU A 241 -7.77 6.94 22.15
C GLU A 241 -6.34 6.93 21.59
N THR A 242 -6.19 6.82 20.27
CA THR A 242 -4.87 6.87 19.61
C THR A 242 -4.20 8.22 19.81
N LYS A 243 -4.95 9.32 19.67
CA LYS A 243 -4.46 10.68 19.96
C LYS A 243 -3.98 10.80 21.40
N GLN A 244 -4.76 10.30 22.37
CA GLN A 244 -4.37 10.36 23.78
C GLN A 244 -3.12 9.53 24.07
N LYS A 245 -3.05 8.29 23.57
CA LYS A 245 -1.85 7.44 23.70
C LYS A 245 -0.60 8.09 23.11
N PHE A 246 -0.73 8.76 21.96
CA PHE A 246 0.36 9.50 21.35
C PHE A 246 0.83 10.65 22.23
N ILE A 247 -0.11 11.45 22.76
CA ILE A 247 0.17 12.53 23.71
C ILE A 247 0.87 12.00 24.96
N ASP A 248 0.35 10.92 25.56
CA ASP A 248 0.91 10.32 26.77
C ASP A 248 2.32 9.75 26.54
N ALA A 249 2.56 9.10 25.40
CA ALA A 249 3.88 8.60 25.02
C ALA A 249 4.92 9.71 24.84
N HIS A 250 4.49 10.90 24.39
CA HIS A 250 5.37 12.07 24.26
C HIS A 250 5.47 12.90 25.55
N ASN A 251 4.50 12.78 26.46
CA ASN A 251 4.53 13.45 27.76
C ASN A 251 5.39 12.73 28.82
N HIS A 252 5.64 11.42 28.65
CA HIS A 252 6.44 10.62 29.59
C HIS A 252 7.96 10.80 29.49
N GLN A 253 8.44 11.84 28.82
CA GLN A 253 9.87 12.18 28.82
C GLN A 253 10.23 12.93 30.13
N ASP A 254 10.17 12.20 31.24
CA ASP A 254 10.58 12.64 32.58
C ASP A 254 12.08 12.98 32.59
N ASP A 255 12.35 14.27 32.74
CA ASP A 255 13.36 15.04 33.49
C ASP A 255 14.66 14.40 34.06
N THR A 256 14.96 13.12 33.85
CA THR A 256 16.03 12.41 34.59
C THR A 256 17.12 11.77 33.76
N THR A 257 17.00 11.73 32.44
CA THR A 257 18.13 11.35 31.57
C THR A 257 18.18 12.27 30.37
N GLY A 258 19.25 13.05 30.28
CA GLY A 258 19.53 14.00 29.20
C GLY A 258 19.77 13.31 27.86
N GLY A 259 18.73 12.67 27.32
CA GLY A 259 18.67 12.30 25.93
C GLY A 259 18.75 13.57 25.12
N ILE A 260 19.79 13.68 24.30
CA ILE A 260 19.99 14.78 23.35
C ILE A 260 18.80 14.76 22.39
N VAL A 261 17.73 15.45 22.75
CA VAL A 261 16.64 15.76 21.81
C VAL A 261 17.26 16.71 20.78
N PRO A 262 17.32 16.35 19.50
CA PRO A 262 17.90 17.21 18.47
C PRO A 262 16.95 18.41 18.26
N GLY A 263 17.27 19.51 18.93
CA GLY A 263 16.44 20.70 19.02
C GLY A 263 16.38 21.12 20.48
N GLY A 264 17.09 22.19 20.84
CA GLY A 264 17.23 22.63 22.23
C GLY A 264 15.89 22.87 22.95
N PRO A 265 15.93 23.23 24.25
CA PRO A 265 14.75 23.26 25.14
C PRO A 265 13.52 24.04 24.65
N GLY A 266 13.67 24.96 23.67
CA GLY A 266 12.55 25.68 23.06
C GLY A 266 11.77 24.90 22.00
N HIS A 267 12.36 23.84 21.42
CA HIS A 267 11.75 23.10 20.30
C HIS A 267 10.62 22.18 20.78
N THR A 268 10.75 21.62 21.99
CA THR A 268 9.75 20.75 22.62
C THR A 268 8.49 21.51 23.01
N LEU A 269 8.61 22.75 23.49
CA LEU A 269 7.47 23.60 23.85
C LEU A 269 6.63 23.99 22.62
N ASN A 270 7.28 24.30 21.50
CA ASN A 270 6.59 24.63 20.25
C ASN A 270 5.88 23.41 19.65
N GLN A 271 6.53 22.24 19.64
CA GLN A 271 5.90 20.99 19.17
C GLN A 271 4.67 20.63 20.01
N ARG A 272 4.76 20.79 21.33
CA ARG A 272 3.62 20.55 22.21
C ARG A 272 2.45 21.49 21.91
N ARG A 273 2.72 22.79 21.76
CA ARG A 273 1.68 23.77 21.45
C ARG A 273 1.03 23.50 20.10
N GLU A 274 1.81 23.10 19.11
CA GLU A 274 1.31 22.75 17.78
C GLU A 274 0.41 21.50 17.86
N LEU A 275 0.83 20.45 18.59
CA LEU A 275 0.04 19.23 18.81
C LEU A 275 -1.28 19.49 19.56
N GLU A 276 -1.26 20.39 20.56
CA GLU A 276 -2.45 20.80 21.31
C GLU A 276 -3.44 21.59 20.45
N GLN A 277 -2.97 22.25 19.38
CA GLN A 277 -3.79 23.03 18.45
C GLN A 277 -4.41 22.22 17.31
N MET A 278 -4.01 20.95 17.12
CA MET A 278 -4.57 20.10 16.07
C MET A 278 -5.99 19.65 16.45
N GLU A 279 -6.99 20.13 15.70
CA GLU A 279 -8.41 19.82 15.92
C GLU A 279 -8.89 18.64 15.06
N SER A 280 -8.23 18.39 13.93
CA SER A 280 -8.62 17.38 12.93
C SER A 280 -7.57 16.28 12.72
N ILE A 281 -7.95 15.22 12.00
CA ILE A 281 -7.02 14.14 11.63
C ILE A 281 -6.11 14.60 10.49
N GLU A 282 -6.62 15.49 9.64
CA GLU A 282 -5.90 16.11 8.54
C GLU A 282 -4.75 16.99 9.08
N ASP A 283 -4.97 17.79 10.12
CA ASP A 283 -3.90 18.58 10.76
C ASP A 283 -2.77 17.70 11.29
N TYR A 284 -3.11 16.51 11.79
CA TYR A 284 -2.15 15.55 12.29
C TYR A 284 -1.36 14.87 11.16
N GLU A 285 -2.04 14.46 10.08
CA GLU A 285 -1.37 13.91 8.89
C GLU A 285 -0.41 14.94 8.29
N ASP A 286 -0.82 16.21 8.17
CA ASP A 286 0.02 17.31 7.68
C ASP A 286 1.22 17.58 8.58
N PHE A 287 1.05 17.51 9.90
CA PHE A 287 2.16 17.64 10.84
C PHE A 287 3.17 16.51 10.73
N VAL A 288 2.69 15.25 10.67
CA VAL A 288 3.54 14.08 10.50
C VAL A 288 4.31 14.19 9.18
N GLN A 289 3.63 14.55 8.09
CA GLN A 289 4.26 14.74 6.78
C GLN A 289 5.35 15.82 6.82
N ARG A 290 5.08 17.00 7.40
CA ARG A 290 6.10 18.05 7.55
C ARG A 290 7.31 17.60 8.36
N ARG A 291 7.08 16.83 9.42
CA ARG A 291 8.16 16.30 10.26
C ARG A 291 9.00 15.26 9.51
N GLU A 292 8.35 14.36 8.77
CA GLU A 292 9.02 13.39 7.91
C GLU A 292 9.83 14.10 6.82
N ASP A 293 9.25 15.08 6.14
CA ASP A 293 9.93 15.89 5.13
C ASP A 293 11.19 16.57 5.70
N ALA A 294 11.08 17.20 6.87
CA ALA A 294 12.23 17.82 7.54
C ALA A 294 13.30 16.79 7.99
N LEU A 295 12.89 15.57 8.35
CA LEU A 295 13.81 14.49 8.66
C LEU A 295 14.57 14.04 7.40
N TRP A 296 13.87 13.90 6.27
CA TRP A 296 14.46 13.56 4.98
C TRP A 296 15.44 14.64 4.51
N ASP A 297 15.08 15.92 4.60
CA ASP A 297 15.99 17.02 4.28
C ASP A 297 17.29 16.97 5.12
N LYS A 298 17.17 16.59 6.40
CA LYS A 298 18.33 16.42 7.28
C LYS A 298 19.17 15.20 6.90
N ILE A 299 18.54 14.10 6.48
CA ILE A 299 19.24 12.91 5.96
C ILE A 299 20.01 13.27 4.69
N ASP A 300 19.39 14.00 3.75
CA ASP A 300 20.03 14.45 2.51
C ASP A 300 21.28 15.31 2.80
N LEU A 301 21.18 16.25 3.75
CA LEU A 301 22.33 17.06 4.18
C LEU A 301 23.44 16.23 4.84
N LEU A 302 23.10 15.17 5.58
CA LEU A 302 24.09 14.27 6.18
C LEU A 302 24.79 13.44 5.10
N ILE A 303 24.04 12.94 4.13
CA ILE A 303 24.56 12.17 2.99
C ILE A 303 25.52 13.02 2.16
N GLU A 304 25.13 14.24 1.79
CA GLU A 304 25.99 15.19 1.08
C GLU A 304 27.29 15.45 1.86
N LYS A 305 27.17 15.69 3.17
CA LYS A 305 28.32 15.96 4.03
C LYS A 305 29.26 14.75 4.12
N ILE A 306 28.74 13.55 4.36
CA ILE A 306 29.54 12.32 4.45
C ILE A 306 30.21 12.03 3.11
N GLY A 307 29.51 12.23 1.98
CA GLY A 307 30.08 12.07 0.64
C GLY A 307 31.24 13.04 0.39
N LYS A 308 31.08 14.32 0.76
CA LYS A 308 32.14 15.33 0.67
C LYS A 308 33.35 15.00 1.54
N ASP A 309 33.11 14.58 2.79
CA ASP A 309 34.18 14.22 3.72
C ASP A 309 34.91 12.96 3.26
N SER A 310 34.20 11.94 2.77
CA SER A 310 34.78 10.70 2.23
C SER A 310 35.62 10.94 0.98
N LYS A 311 35.12 11.80 0.07
CA LYS A 311 35.86 12.25 -1.11
C LYS A 311 37.16 12.94 -0.73
N ARG A 312 37.08 13.91 0.19
CA ARG A 312 38.24 14.65 0.69
C ARG A 312 39.27 13.70 1.30
N GLU A 313 38.83 12.77 2.15
CA GLU A 313 39.71 11.79 2.78
C GLU A 313 40.39 10.88 1.75
N ALA A 314 39.65 10.33 0.78
CA ALA A 314 40.22 9.51 -0.28
C ALA A 314 41.31 10.26 -1.08
N LEU A 315 41.08 11.54 -1.39
CA LEU A 315 42.06 12.37 -2.08
C LEU A 315 43.29 12.69 -1.21
N GLU A 316 43.09 13.03 0.06
CA GLU A 316 44.16 13.34 1.01
C GLU A 316 45.09 12.14 1.23
N TRP A 317 44.54 10.94 1.33
CA TRP A 317 45.30 9.72 1.64
C TRP A 317 45.87 9.02 0.40
N PHE A 318 45.11 8.97 -0.69
CA PHE A 318 45.43 8.11 -1.84
C PHE A 318 45.59 8.90 -3.14
N GLY A 319 45.16 10.17 -3.19
CA GLY A 319 45.07 10.96 -4.42
C GLY A 319 46.19 11.98 -4.63
N ALA A 320 47.26 11.95 -3.84
CA ALA A 320 48.34 12.96 -3.90
C ALA A 320 48.89 13.16 -5.32
N ASP A 321 49.13 12.07 -6.06
CA ASP A 321 49.62 12.13 -7.45
C ASP A 321 48.56 12.67 -8.41
N LEU A 322 47.29 12.30 -8.24
CA LEU A 322 46.17 12.79 -9.07
C LEU A 322 45.98 14.30 -8.90
N LEU A 323 46.10 14.80 -7.67
CA LEU A 323 46.06 16.22 -7.35
C LEU A 323 47.28 16.95 -7.94
N TYR A 324 48.47 16.36 -7.87
CA TYR A 324 49.69 16.91 -8.44
C TYR A 324 49.56 17.10 -9.97
N HIS A 325 48.97 16.13 -10.66
CA HIS A 325 48.75 16.17 -12.10
C HIS A 325 47.51 16.98 -12.54
N LYS A 326 46.76 17.56 -11.58
CA LYS A 326 45.54 18.36 -11.84
C LYS A 326 44.51 17.60 -12.69
N VAL A 327 44.35 16.31 -12.41
CA VAL A 327 43.28 15.50 -13.03
C VAL A 327 41.94 16.15 -12.69
N PRO A 328 41.03 16.38 -13.67
CA PRO A 328 39.69 16.89 -13.42
C PRO A 328 38.96 16.05 -12.38
N GLU A 329 38.23 16.70 -11.47
CA GLU A 329 37.65 16.06 -10.29
C GLU A 329 36.62 14.94 -10.63
N ASP A 330 35.98 15.05 -11.80
CA ASP A 330 35.06 14.09 -12.39
C ASP A 330 35.75 12.92 -13.12
N GLU A 331 37.05 13.03 -13.39
CA GLU A 331 37.87 11.99 -14.01
C GLU A 331 38.75 11.23 -12.98
N ILE A 332 38.70 11.61 -11.70
CA ILE A 332 39.49 10.95 -10.65
C ILE A 332 38.95 9.54 -10.42
N SER A 333 39.73 8.54 -10.81
CA SER A 333 39.53 7.13 -10.47
C SER A 333 40.80 6.55 -9.83
N PHE A 334 40.63 5.54 -8.98
CA PHE A 334 41.72 4.82 -8.34
C PHE A 334 41.86 3.43 -8.95
N ARG A 335 43.08 2.87 -8.92
CA ARG A 335 43.33 1.48 -9.27
C ARG A 335 43.98 0.78 -8.09
N VAL A 336 43.50 -0.42 -7.78
CA VAL A 336 44.09 -1.29 -6.76
C VAL A 336 44.37 -2.65 -7.33
N ASP A 337 45.52 -3.19 -6.94
CA ASP A 337 45.95 -4.54 -7.27
C ASP A 337 45.73 -5.44 -6.05
N LEU A 338 44.99 -6.52 -6.26
CA LEU A 338 44.77 -7.56 -5.26
C LEU A 338 45.49 -8.83 -5.67
N GLU A 339 46.41 -9.32 -4.83
CA GLU A 339 47.00 -10.65 -5.00
C GLU A 339 45.99 -11.71 -4.54
N VAL A 340 45.65 -12.63 -5.45
CA VAL A 340 44.75 -13.75 -5.21
C VAL A 340 45.56 -15.04 -5.32
N GLU A 341 45.45 -15.88 -4.30
CA GLU A 341 46.00 -17.23 -4.29
C GLU A 341 44.90 -18.25 -4.52
N TYR A 342 45.10 -19.18 -5.46
CA TYR A 342 44.13 -20.23 -5.76
C TYR A 342 44.80 -21.52 -6.23
N PRO A 343 44.15 -22.69 -6.05
CA PRO A 343 44.64 -23.95 -6.59
C PRO A 343 44.55 -23.93 -8.13
N MET A 344 45.67 -24.18 -8.81
CA MET A 344 45.72 -24.22 -10.27
C MET A 344 45.45 -25.66 -10.76
N PHE A 345 44.40 -25.83 -11.57
CA PHE A 345 44.10 -27.11 -12.20
C PHE A 345 45.23 -27.54 -13.13
N ASP A 346 45.71 -28.78 -12.97
CA ASP A 346 46.69 -29.40 -13.84
C ASP A 346 46.01 -30.55 -14.62
N PRO A 347 45.74 -30.39 -15.93
CA PRO A 347 45.02 -31.39 -16.73
C PRO A 347 45.80 -32.71 -16.86
N HIS A 348 47.08 -32.75 -16.48
CA HIS A 348 47.89 -33.97 -16.51
C HIS A 348 47.85 -34.76 -15.21
N ARG A 349 47.24 -34.23 -14.14
CA ARG A 349 47.01 -34.97 -12.89
C ARG A 349 45.70 -35.73 -12.96
N ALA A 350 45.73 -36.98 -12.50
CA ALA A 350 44.56 -37.84 -12.43
C ALA A 350 43.67 -37.58 -11.19
N ASP A 351 44.07 -36.67 -10.31
CA ASP A 351 43.40 -36.40 -9.04
C ASP A 351 42.66 -35.06 -9.09
N ASP A 352 41.33 -35.14 -9.01
CA ASP A 352 40.40 -34.01 -9.05
C ASP A 352 40.32 -33.24 -7.71
N ASN A 353 41.16 -33.57 -6.72
CA ASN A 353 41.16 -32.90 -5.42
C ASN A 353 41.93 -31.56 -5.43
N PRO A 354 41.24 -30.40 -5.34
CA PRO A 354 41.89 -29.08 -5.36
C PRO A 354 42.79 -28.79 -4.15
N GLU A 355 42.72 -29.58 -3.09
CA GLU A 355 43.58 -29.44 -1.91
C GLU A 355 45.05 -29.78 -2.20
N ILE A 356 45.30 -30.69 -3.14
CA ILE A 356 46.65 -31.15 -3.47
C ILE A 356 47.22 -30.47 -4.72
N TRP A 357 46.42 -29.63 -5.39
CA TRP A 357 46.85 -28.85 -6.53
C TRP A 357 47.84 -27.78 -6.09
N SER A 358 48.81 -27.49 -6.96
CA SER A 358 49.76 -26.40 -6.71
C SER A 358 49.00 -25.08 -6.61
N ARG A 359 49.23 -24.34 -5.53
CA ARG A 359 48.72 -22.98 -5.35
C ARG A 359 49.52 -22.03 -6.24
N THR A 360 48.82 -21.16 -6.95
CA THR A 360 49.42 -20.09 -7.75
C THR A 360 48.92 -18.74 -7.25
N LYS A 361 49.73 -17.71 -7.45
CA LYS A 361 49.42 -16.33 -7.10
C LYS A 361 49.28 -15.52 -8.37
N LYS A 362 48.17 -14.80 -8.49
CA LYS A 362 47.89 -13.87 -9.59
C LYS A 362 47.36 -12.56 -9.03
N THR A 363 47.31 -11.55 -9.87
CA THR A 363 46.84 -10.23 -9.50
C THR A 363 45.58 -9.92 -10.27
N ILE A 364 44.53 -9.50 -9.56
CA ILE A 364 43.38 -8.85 -10.16
C ILE A 364 43.52 -7.33 -9.95
N THR A 365 43.33 -6.55 -11.00
CA THR A 365 43.34 -5.09 -10.92
C THR A 365 41.92 -4.58 -10.97
N ILE A 366 41.50 -3.84 -9.94
CA ILE A 366 40.20 -3.20 -9.86
C ILE A 366 40.39 -1.71 -10.08
N GLU A 367 39.71 -1.16 -11.09
CA GLU A 367 39.54 0.27 -11.28
C GLU A 367 38.25 0.71 -10.58
N MET A 368 38.36 1.66 -9.68
CA MET A 368 37.23 2.23 -8.95
C MET A 368 36.36 3.08 -9.90
N ALA A 369 35.08 3.20 -9.56
CA ALA A 369 34.21 4.18 -10.19
C ALA A 369 34.81 5.61 -10.04
N PRO A 370 34.37 6.58 -10.86
CA PRO A 370 34.69 7.97 -10.64
C PRO A 370 34.36 8.40 -9.20
N LEU A 371 35.31 9.07 -8.53
CA LEU A 371 35.21 9.40 -7.11
C LEU A 371 34.02 10.31 -6.79
N ASN A 372 33.55 11.10 -7.76
CA ASN A 372 32.36 11.93 -7.62
C ASN A 372 31.04 11.13 -7.64
N LEU A 373 31.02 9.90 -8.17
CA LEU A 373 29.81 9.07 -8.22
C LEU A 373 29.63 8.22 -6.96
N MET A 374 30.73 7.66 -6.45
CA MET A 374 30.70 6.68 -5.34
C MET A 374 31.72 7.01 -4.23
N PRO A 375 31.80 8.26 -3.73
CA PRO A 375 32.86 8.70 -2.82
C PRO A 375 32.98 7.87 -1.55
N ILE A 376 31.87 7.37 -0.99
CA ILE A 376 31.89 6.67 0.28
C ILE A 376 32.34 5.24 0.11
N ALA A 377 31.77 4.51 -0.85
CA ALA A 377 32.11 3.11 -1.10
C ALA A 377 33.58 2.99 -1.53
N ILE A 378 34.06 3.91 -2.37
CA ILE A 378 35.46 3.97 -2.77
C ILE A 378 36.37 4.24 -1.57
N ASN A 379 36.07 5.26 -0.76
CA ASN A 379 36.89 5.58 0.41
C ASN A 379 36.95 4.40 1.40
N LEU A 380 35.81 3.77 1.70
CA LEU A 380 35.74 2.59 2.55
C LEU A 380 36.65 1.46 2.02
N PHE A 381 36.54 1.12 0.74
CA PHE A 381 37.33 0.05 0.15
C PHE A 381 38.83 0.38 0.15
N LEU A 382 39.22 1.60 -0.22
CA LEU A 382 40.62 2.03 -0.19
C LEU A 382 41.20 1.98 1.22
N GLN A 383 40.43 2.34 2.25
CA GLN A 383 40.87 2.21 3.64
C GLN A 383 41.02 0.74 4.06
N GLN A 384 40.10 -0.15 3.66
CA GLN A 384 40.24 -1.59 3.92
C GLN A 384 41.52 -2.16 3.29
N ILE A 385 41.87 -1.73 2.08
CA ILE A 385 43.11 -2.08 1.39
C ILE A 385 44.33 -1.53 2.12
N HIS A 386 44.31 -0.23 2.46
CA HIS A 386 45.39 0.45 3.19
C HIS A 386 45.72 -0.26 4.51
N HIS A 387 44.69 -0.70 5.23
CA HIS A 387 44.81 -1.44 6.49
C HIS A 387 45.06 -2.94 6.32
N LYS A 388 45.25 -3.43 5.09
CA LYS A 388 45.54 -4.83 4.77
C LYS A 388 44.47 -5.81 5.31
N LEU A 389 43.22 -5.37 5.39
CA LEU A 389 42.15 -6.16 6.01
C LEU A 389 41.79 -7.40 5.18
N TRP A 390 42.03 -7.33 3.87
CA TRP A 390 41.83 -8.42 2.93
C TRP A 390 42.91 -9.52 2.99
N GLU A 391 44.02 -9.31 3.69
CA GLU A 391 45.04 -10.35 3.88
C GLU A 391 44.49 -11.53 4.71
N GLY A 392 44.40 -12.70 4.08
CA GLY A 392 43.86 -13.93 4.66
C GLY A 392 42.36 -14.11 4.52
N CYS A 393 41.66 -13.18 3.86
CA CYS A 393 40.25 -13.33 3.46
C CYS A 393 40.12 -14.28 2.26
N ASN A 394 38.90 -14.75 1.99
CA ASN A 394 38.65 -15.78 0.96
C ASN A 394 37.44 -15.44 0.08
N PHE A 395 37.48 -15.89 -1.17
CA PHE A 395 36.29 -16.01 -2.01
C PHE A 395 35.50 -17.25 -1.58
N VAL A 396 34.29 -17.06 -1.06
CA VAL A 396 33.50 -18.16 -0.48
C VAL A 396 32.26 -18.51 -1.30
N ILE A 397 31.76 -17.59 -2.10
CA ILE A 397 30.57 -17.83 -2.93
C ILE A 397 30.99 -17.64 -4.39
N ASN A 398 30.83 -18.71 -5.16
CA ASN A 398 30.96 -18.71 -6.62
C ASN A 398 29.60 -19.03 -7.25
N ALA A 399 28.61 -18.15 -7.05
CA ALA A 399 27.26 -18.31 -7.60
C ALA A 399 27.27 -18.08 -9.12
N MET A 400 26.24 -18.47 -9.88
CA MET A 400 26.27 -18.28 -11.34
C MET A 400 26.48 -16.83 -11.80
N HIS A 401 25.99 -15.85 -11.04
CA HIS A 401 25.98 -14.43 -11.42
C HIS A 401 27.05 -13.58 -10.72
N ILE A 402 27.66 -14.04 -9.62
CA ILE A 402 28.67 -13.30 -8.84
C ILE A 402 29.76 -14.21 -8.27
N LEU A 403 30.91 -13.61 -7.94
CA LEU A 403 31.98 -14.20 -7.13
C LEU A 403 32.19 -13.30 -5.89
N GLN A 404 31.88 -13.78 -4.69
CA GLN A 404 31.92 -12.97 -3.44
C GLN A 404 33.12 -13.33 -2.57
N ALA A 405 33.82 -12.29 -2.11
CA ALA A 405 34.85 -12.32 -1.10
C ALA A 405 34.34 -11.73 0.22
N GLY A 406 34.88 -12.23 1.33
CA GLY A 406 34.57 -11.73 2.67
C GLY A 406 35.59 -12.21 3.71
N PRO A 407 35.45 -11.80 4.98
CA PRO A 407 36.33 -12.16 6.10
C PRO A 407 36.08 -13.59 6.59
N HIS A 408 36.05 -14.53 5.66
CA HIS A 408 35.89 -15.97 5.90
C HIS A 408 37.27 -16.62 5.94
N GLN A 409 37.40 -17.68 6.73
CA GLN A 409 38.65 -18.43 6.88
C GLN A 409 38.52 -19.82 6.26
N TYR A 410 39.40 -20.17 5.33
CA TYR A 410 39.51 -21.54 4.85
C TYR A 410 40.08 -22.47 5.91
N LYS A 411 39.40 -23.59 6.17
CA LYS A 411 39.83 -24.62 7.13
C LYS A 411 40.42 -25.87 6.45
N GLY A 412 40.44 -25.90 5.12
CA GLY A 412 40.79 -27.11 4.36
C GLY A 412 39.59 -28.05 4.20
N GLU A 413 39.76 -29.08 3.37
CA GLU A 413 38.74 -30.06 3.00
C GLU A 413 37.45 -29.43 2.44
N GLY A 414 37.59 -28.31 1.72
CA GLY A 414 36.46 -27.52 1.23
C GLY A 414 35.61 -26.86 2.32
N GLN A 415 36.04 -26.87 3.59
CA GLN A 415 35.35 -26.22 4.69
C GLN A 415 35.80 -24.78 4.88
N TYR A 416 34.85 -23.90 5.20
CA TYR A 416 35.10 -22.49 5.48
C TYR A 416 34.42 -22.12 6.81
N ALA A 417 35.15 -21.41 7.67
CA ALA A 417 34.54 -20.66 8.77
C ALA A 417 33.99 -19.36 8.20
N ALA A 418 32.67 -19.32 8.03
CA ALA A 418 31.99 -18.08 7.66
C ALA A 418 32.22 -17.03 8.76
N ASN A 419 32.46 -15.77 8.37
CA ASN A 419 32.61 -14.66 9.31
C ASN A 419 33.59 -14.95 10.44
N SER A 420 34.80 -15.42 10.09
CA SER A 420 35.82 -15.78 11.08
C SER A 420 35.99 -14.63 12.06
N TYR A 421 35.73 -14.88 13.34
CA TYR A 421 35.81 -13.85 14.40
C TYR A 421 37.14 -13.08 14.36
N LEU A 422 38.23 -13.79 14.07
CA LEU A 422 39.55 -13.19 13.93
C LEU A 422 39.62 -12.19 12.76
N LEU A 423 39.11 -12.55 11.59
CA LEU A 423 39.18 -11.71 10.39
C LEU A 423 38.14 -10.58 10.47
N LYS A 424 36.89 -10.91 10.78
CA LYS A 424 35.80 -9.95 10.92
C LYS A 424 36.10 -8.91 12.01
N GLY A 425 36.66 -9.36 13.15
CA GLY A 425 37.08 -8.48 14.23
C GLY A 425 38.14 -7.45 13.83
N LYS A 426 38.93 -7.69 12.76
CA LYS A 426 39.83 -6.67 12.21
C LYS A 426 39.04 -5.54 11.53
N PHE A 427 38.01 -5.87 10.75
CA PHE A 427 37.16 -4.87 10.11
C PHE A 427 36.39 -4.06 11.16
N GLU A 428 35.74 -4.75 12.11
CA GLU A 428 34.97 -4.11 13.20
C GLU A 428 35.84 -3.20 14.08
N LYS A 429 37.07 -3.65 14.42
CA LYS A 429 38.02 -2.84 15.21
C LYS A 429 38.42 -1.55 14.51
N ASN A 430 38.50 -1.56 13.17
CA ASN A 430 38.81 -0.38 12.38
C ASN A 430 37.54 0.41 11.99
N ARG A 431 36.34 -0.09 12.29
CA ARG A 431 35.05 0.47 11.86
C ARG A 431 34.94 0.59 10.35
N LEU A 432 35.50 -0.40 9.65
CA LEU A 432 35.49 -0.52 8.19
C LEU A 432 34.69 -1.75 7.74
N ASP A 433 33.84 -2.27 8.61
CA ASP A 433 33.02 -3.46 8.39
C ASP A 433 31.71 -3.15 7.68
N THR A 434 31.21 -1.92 7.72
CA THR A 434 29.86 -1.62 7.22
C THR A 434 29.79 -0.21 6.59
N MET A 435 29.03 -0.08 5.51
CA MET A 435 28.71 1.19 4.85
C MET A 435 27.72 2.01 5.70
N PRO A 436 27.81 3.35 5.71
CA PRO A 436 26.84 4.18 6.42
C PRO A 436 25.44 4.18 5.77
N TYR A 437 25.38 3.99 4.44
CA TYR A 437 24.16 3.82 3.66
C TYR A 437 24.48 3.21 2.29
N GLN A 438 23.44 2.81 1.55
CA GLN A 438 23.48 2.21 0.22
C GLN A 438 23.71 3.30 -0.84
N GLU A 439 24.97 3.65 -1.06
CA GLU A 439 25.38 4.57 -2.11
C GLU A 439 25.24 3.90 -3.48
N TYR A 440 24.51 4.50 -4.43
CA TYR A 440 24.32 3.95 -5.77
C TYR A 440 24.23 5.07 -6.82
N SER A 441 24.77 4.82 -8.02
CA SER A 441 24.68 5.72 -9.17
C SER A 441 24.17 4.98 -10.42
N LEU A 442 23.17 5.56 -11.09
CA LEU A 442 22.66 5.06 -12.37
C LEU A 442 23.71 5.11 -13.49
N ASP A 443 24.69 6.01 -13.37
CA ASP A 443 25.80 6.14 -14.33
C ASP A 443 26.87 5.06 -14.14
N TYR A 444 26.79 4.29 -13.04
CA TYR A 444 27.72 3.19 -12.74
C TYR A 444 26.98 1.92 -12.31
N PRO A 445 26.18 1.30 -13.21
CA PRO A 445 25.32 0.17 -12.87
C PRO A 445 26.10 -1.15 -12.71
N HIS A 446 25.45 -2.19 -12.18
CA HIS A 446 26.05 -3.52 -11.95
C HIS A 446 26.20 -4.35 -13.23
N THR A 447 27.04 -3.91 -14.17
CA THR A 447 27.34 -4.68 -15.37
C THR A 447 28.33 -5.82 -15.10
N LYS A 448 28.54 -6.70 -16.08
CA LYS A 448 29.60 -7.72 -16.00
C LYS A 448 30.95 -7.13 -15.59
N TYR A 449 31.65 -7.82 -14.69
CA TYR A 449 32.94 -7.48 -14.08
C TYR A 449 32.97 -6.26 -13.16
N THR A 450 31.82 -5.63 -12.89
CA THR A 450 31.75 -4.61 -11.83
C THR A 450 31.87 -5.23 -10.45
N VAL A 451 32.30 -4.43 -9.49
CA VAL A 451 32.52 -4.82 -8.10
C VAL A 451 31.55 -4.04 -7.23
N GLY A 452 30.85 -4.74 -6.33
CA GLY A 452 29.95 -4.12 -5.37
C GLY A 452 30.01 -4.72 -3.98
N PHE A 453 29.53 -3.97 -2.99
CA PHE A 453 29.43 -4.47 -1.61
C PHE A 453 28.18 -5.34 -1.44
N ALA A 454 28.31 -6.48 -0.77
CA ALA A 454 27.19 -7.33 -0.41
C ALA A 454 26.54 -6.85 0.91
N GLY A 455 25.24 -7.09 1.07
CA GLY A 455 24.52 -6.87 2.33
C GLY A 455 23.87 -5.48 2.46
N ARG A 456 23.12 -5.28 3.56
CA ARG A 456 22.36 -4.06 3.86
C ARG A 456 22.44 -3.74 5.37
N PRO A 457 23.18 -2.70 5.79
CA PRO A 457 24.06 -1.86 4.98
C PRO A 457 25.22 -2.68 4.41
N GLY A 458 25.70 -2.35 3.21
CA GLY A 458 26.73 -3.13 2.52
C GLY A 458 28.05 -3.25 3.30
N GLY A 459 28.81 -4.32 3.06
CA GLY A 459 30.14 -4.58 3.65
C GLY A 459 30.14 -5.62 4.79
N PRO A 460 31.34 -6.13 5.18
CA PRO A 460 32.62 -5.88 4.53
C PRO A 460 32.74 -6.65 3.21
N ASP A 461 31.93 -7.69 3.04
CA ASP A 461 31.88 -8.54 1.87
C ASP A 461 31.70 -7.73 0.58
N PHE A 462 32.46 -8.07 -0.45
CA PHE A 462 32.26 -7.54 -1.79
C PHE A 462 32.15 -8.69 -2.80
N TYR A 463 31.54 -8.42 -3.93
CA TYR A 463 31.42 -9.37 -5.01
C TYR A 463 31.82 -8.78 -6.35
N ILE A 464 32.24 -9.66 -7.25
CA ILE A 464 32.52 -9.37 -8.65
C ILE A 464 31.38 -9.96 -9.49
N ASN A 465 30.71 -9.12 -10.27
CA ASN A 465 29.67 -9.53 -11.19
C ASN A 465 30.25 -10.38 -12.33
N LYS A 466 29.68 -11.56 -12.57
CA LYS A 466 30.07 -12.45 -13.68
C LYS A 466 29.16 -12.29 -14.91
N VAL A 467 28.00 -11.67 -14.73
CA VAL A 467 27.02 -11.30 -15.76
C VAL A 467 26.55 -9.87 -15.49
N ASP A 468 25.72 -9.32 -16.37
CA ASP A 468 25.02 -8.07 -16.06
C ASP A 468 23.94 -8.34 -14.99
N ASN A 469 24.07 -7.70 -13.84
CA ASN A 469 23.14 -7.79 -12.72
C ASN A 469 22.56 -6.40 -12.36
N SER A 470 22.48 -5.49 -13.33
CA SER A 470 21.92 -4.15 -13.11
C SER A 470 20.49 -4.19 -12.59
N GLU A 471 19.70 -5.21 -12.94
CA GLU A 471 18.35 -5.42 -12.41
C GLU A 471 18.36 -6.10 -11.03
N ASN A 472 19.19 -7.11 -10.82
CA ASN A 472 19.18 -7.90 -9.58
C ASN A 472 19.84 -7.19 -8.38
N HIS A 473 20.91 -6.43 -8.65
CA HIS A 473 21.68 -5.72 -7.62
C HIS A 473 21.51 -4.19 -7.70
N GLY A 474 20.84 -3.67 -8.74
CA GLY A 474 20.52 -2.25 -8.86
C GLY A 474 19.18 -1.86 -8.22
N PRO A 475 18.67 -0.66 -8.57
CA PRO A 475 17.40 -0.14 -8.07
C PRO A 475 16.23 -1.09 -8.36
N GLY A 476 15.38 -1.31 -7.35
CA GLY A 476 14.32 -2.32 -7.41
C GLY A 476 14.72 -3.69 -6.82
N GLY A 477 16.03 -3.85 -6.56
CA GLY A 477 16.64 -4.77 -5.59
C GLY A 477 16.30 -6.24 -5.73
N GLN A 478 16.73 -7.02 -4.74
CA GLN A 478 16.36 -8.42 -4.65
C GLN A 478 15.06 -8.55 -3.86
N THR A 479 14.07 -9.25 -4.44
CA THR A 479 12.72 -9.42 -3.87
C THR A 479 12.66 -10.10 -2.49
N HIS A 480 13.80 -10.59 -1.99
CA HIS A 480 13.91 -11.25 -0.69
C HIS A 480 14.34 -10.33 0.45
N HIS A 481 14.58 -9.03 0.21
CA HIS A 481 14.86 -8.05 1.27
C HIS A 481 13.62 -7.21 1.60
N ASP A 482 13.49 -6.80 2.87
CA ASP A 482 12.38 -5.97 3.36
C ASP A 482 12.29 -4.62 2.62
N LEU A 483 13.44 -4.08 2.22
CA LEU A 483 13.58 -2.83 1.46
C LEU A 483 13.90 -3.12 -0.01
N HIS A 484 12.98 -3.74 -0.72
CA HIS A 484 13.15 -4.12 -2.13
C HIS A 484 13.68 -3.00 -3.05
N GLU A 485 13.51 -1.72 -2.72
CA GLU A 485 13.97 -0.62 -3.57
C GLU A 485 15.49 -0.33 -3.49
N GLU A 486 16.19 -0.75 -2.42
CA GLU A 486 17.61 -0.39 -2.27
C GLU A 486 18.51 -1.19 -3.21
N ALA A 487 19.51 -0.51 -3.78
CA ALA A 487 20.55 -1.10 -4.63
C ALA A 487 21.81 -1.37 -3.80
N ASP A 488 22.61 -2.34 -4.23
CA ASP A 488 23.94 -2.55 -3.66
C ASP A 488 24.90 -1.45 -4.16
N PRO A 489 25.93 -1.05 -3.38
CA PRO A 489 26.93 -0.12 -3.89
C PRO A 489 27.80 -0.75 -4.98
N CYS A 490 27.77 -0.20 -6.19
CA CYS A 490 28.67 -0.57 -7.30
C CYS A 490 29.84 0.41 -7.36
N PHE A 491 31.02 0.03 -6.86
CA PHE A 491 32.12 0.98 -6.61
C PHE A 491 33.37 0.75 -7.46
N GLY A 492 33.41 -0.31 -8.27
CA GLY A 492 34.58 -0.59 -9.11
C GLY A 492 34.31 -1.57 -10.24
N ARG A 493 35.36 -1.91 -10.99
CA ARG A 493 35.34 -2.87 -12.09
C ARG A 493 36.70 -3.54 -12.23
N VAL A 494 36.71 -4.85 -12.45
CA VAL A 494 37.93 -5.58 -12.81
C VAL A 494 38.38 -5.15 -14.21
N VAL A 495 39.61 -4.68 -14.34
CA VAL A 495 40.21 -4.22 -15.61
C VAL A 495 41.40 -5.06 -16.06
N ALA A 496 41.97 -5.89 -15.18
CA ALA A 496 42.99 -6.88 -15.50
C ALA A 496 42.93 -8.09 -14.54
N GLY A 497 43.50 -9.22 -14.94
CA GLY A 497 43.45 -10.49 -14.20
C GLY A 497 42.12 -11.23 -14.40
N PHE A 498 41.72 -11.42 -15.67
CA PHE A 498 40.47 -12.12 -16.02
C PHE A 498 40.66 -13.64 -16.19
N GLU A 499 41.89 -14.06 -16.50
CA GLU A 499 42.34 -15.44 -16.66
C GLU A 499 42.47 -16.18 -15.32
#